data_AF-A0A2J8KFH5-F1
#
_entry.id   AF-A0A2J8KFH5-F1
#
_cell.length_a   1.000
_cell.length_b   1.000
_cell.length_c   1.000
_cell.angle_alpha   90.00
_cell.angle_beta   90.00
_cell.angle_gamma   90.00
#
_symmetry.space_group_name_H-M   'P 1'
#
loop_
_entity.id
_entity.type
_entity.pdbx_description
1 polymer ?
#
loop_
_entity_poly.entity_id
_entity_poly.type
_entity_poly.pdbx_seq_one_letter_code
_entity_poly.pdbx_strand_id
1 'polypeptide(L)'
;MVFVPMAVPWSPEHQLQRLQVTRKLLETEEQAAFLVGSATPRYLYLASNHSNKWGHPRGYRIQMLSFAGEPLPQNSSMARGFSWERYQLAVTQRKEEEPSSSSVFNQNDPWAPTVDFSDFINNETIAGKDLVAWVTAGFLHIPHAEDIPNTV
;
A
#
# COMPACT_ATOMS: atom_id res chain seq x y z
N MET A 1 1.88 7.48 14.43
CA MET A 1 2.36 7.79 15.79
C MET A 1 3.12 9.09 15.71
N VAL A 2 2.96 9.96 16.71
CA VAL A 2 3.65 11.26 16.77
C VAL A 2 4.14 11.49 18.19
N PHE A 3 5.24 12.24 18.32
CA PHE A 3 5.69 12.75 19.61
C PHE A 3 5.21 14.19 19.76
N VAL A 4 4.50 14.46 20.85
CA VAL A 4 4.01 15.80 21.19
C VAL A 4 4.73 16.27 22.44
N PRO A 5 5.49 17.38 22.40
CA PRO A 5 6.11 17.94 23.58
C PRO A 5 5.04 18.41 24.57
N MET A 6 5.12 17.98 25.83
CA MET A 6 4.20 18.41 26.89
C MET A 6 4.91 18.53 28.24
N ALA A 7 4.39 19.38 29.13
CA ALA A 7 4.85 19.44 30.51
C ALA A 7 4.56 18.12 31.24
N VAL A 8 5.44 17.74 32.17
CA VAL A 8 5.24 16.54 33.02
C VAL A 8 4.09 16.80 33.98
N PRO A 9 3.01 16.00 33.98
CA PRO A 9 1.79 16.30 34.74
C PRO A 9 1.99 16.51 36.24
N TRP A 10 2.95 15.80 36.86
CA TRP A 10 3.27 15.91 38.29
C TRP A 10 4.50 16.79 38.58
N SER A 11 5.13 17.36 37.54
CA SER A 11 6.28 18.26 37.70
C SER A 11 6.36 19.23 36.50
N PRO A 12 5.52 20.27 36.48
CA PRO A 12 5.34 21.13 35.30
C PRO A 12 6.61 21.84 34.81
N GLU A 13 7.65 21.94 35.65
CA GLU A 13 8.97 22.49 35.31
C GLU A 13 9.75 21.63 34.31
N HIS A 14 9.37 20.36 34.13
CA HIS A 14 10.02 19.42 33.22
C HIS A 14 9.15 19.16 31.98
N GLN A 15 9.80 18.85 30.86
CA GLN A 15 9.15 18.54 29.59
C GLN A 15 9.39 17.07 29.19
N LEU A 16 8.39 16.45 28.57
CA LEU A 16 8.50 15.10 27.99
C LEU A 16 7.98 15.06 26.55
N GLN A 17 8.48 14.10 25.77
CA GLN A 17 7.99 13.80 24.43
C GLN A 17 6.90 12.73 24.53
N ARG A 18 5.63 13.13 24.48
CA ARG A 18 4.52 12.19 24.64
C ARG A 18 4.24 11.47 23.34
N LEU A 19 4.49 10.16 23.33
CA LEU A 19 4.06 9.30 22.23
C LEU A 19 2.53 9.23 22.17
N GLN A 20 1.98 9.48 20.99
CA GLN A 20 0.55 9.38 20.71
C GLN A 20 0.29 8.47 19.49
N VAL A 21 -0.80 7.69 19.57
CA VAL A 21 -1.34 6.96 18.43
C VAL A 21 -2.15 7.91 17.57
N THR A 22 -1.84 7.95 16.27
CA THR A 22 -2.62 8.69 15.28
C THR A 22 -3.54 7.73 14.55
N ARG A 23 -4.80 8.11 14.38
CA ARG A 23 -5.82 7.33 13.68
C ARG A 23 -6.39 8.22 12.58
N LYS A 24 -6.47 7.69 11.37
CA LYS A 24 -7.09 8.35 10.23
C LYS A 24 -7.87 7.28 9.47
N LEU A 25 -9.14 7.57 9.17
CA LEU A 25 -9.90 6.79 8.21
C LEU A 25 -9.55 7.28 6.81
N LEU A 26 -9.27 6.36 5.90
CA LEU A 26 -9.05 6.66 4.48
C LEU A 26 -10.39 6.47 3.78
N GLU A 27 -10.83 7.48 3.04
CA GLU A 27 -12.20 7.54 2.51
C GLU A 27 -12.26 7.27 1.00
N THR A 28 -11.17 7.54 0.27
CA THR A 28 -11.05 7.33 -1.17
C THR A 28 -9.88 6.42 -1.52
N GLU A 29 -9.95 5.80 -2.69
CA GLU A 29 -8.91 4.91 -3.21
C GLU A 29 -7.54 5.60 -3.29
N GLU A 30 -7.49 6.86 -3.74
CA GLU A 30 -6.25 7.64 -3.83
C GLU A 30 -5.55 7.79 -2.47
N GLN A 31 -6.32 7.95 -1.38
CA GLN A 31 -5.76 8.05 -0.03
C GLN A 31 -5.18 6.72 0.47
N ALA A 32 -5.60 5.60 -0.12
CA ALA A 32 -5.16 4.24 0.20
C ALA A 32 -4.23 3.64 -0.86
N ALA A 33 -3.75 4.44 -1.80
CA ALA A 33 -2.76 4.08 -2.80
C ALA A 33 -1.37 4.63 -2.42
N PHE A 34 -0.48 3.75 -1.99
CA PHE A 34 0.85 4.10 -1.50
C PHE A 34 1.92 3.73 -2.53
N LEU A 35 2.65 4.72 -3.04
CA LEU A 35 3.72 4.50 -4.01
C LEU A 35 4.96 3.87 -3.38
N VAL A 36 5.75 3.14 -4.16
CA VAL A 36 7.10 2.68 -3.78
C VAL A 36 7.96 3.87 -3.36
N GLY A 37 8.72 3.72 -2.28
CA GLY A 37 9.54 4.78 -1.69
C GLY A 37 8.77 5.83 -0.87
N SER A 38 7.44 5.86 -0.92
CA SER A 38 6.63 6.76 -0.09
C SER A 38 6.46 6.23 1.33
N ALA A 39 6.21 7.16 2.28
CA ALA A 39 5.90 6.79 3.65
C ALA A 39 4.55 6.07 3.75
N THR A 40 4.56 4.85 4.30
CA THR A 40 3.34 4.05 4.52
C THR A 40 2.91 4.09 5.98
N PRO A 41 1.60 4.04 6.29
CA PRO A 41 1.13 3.89 7.67
C PRO A 41 1.70 2.61 8.32
N ARG A 42 2.29 2.75 9.50
CA ARG A 42 2.81 1.58 10.26
C ARG A 42 1.72 0.53 10.55
N TYR A 43 0.49 1.00 10.74
CA TYR A 43 -0.69 0.16 10.95
C TYR A 43 -1.74 0.51 9.91
N LEU A 44 -1.83 -0.31 8.86
CA LEU A 44 -2.85 -0.26 7.84
C LEU A 44 -3.71 -1.53 7.92
N TYR A 45 -5.02 -1.39 8.06
CA TYR A 45 -5.92 -2.52 8.19
C TYR A 45 -7.27 -2.19 7.57
N LEU A 46 -7.93 -3.21 7.03
CA LEU A 46 -9.32 -3.14 6.62
C LEU A 46 -10.18 -3.53 7.83
N ALA A 47 -11.27 -2.81 8.05
CA ALA A 47 -12.14 -3.04 9.19
C ALA A 47 -13.61 -3.08 8.80
N SER A 48 -14.36 -3.89 9.53
CA SER A 48 -15.81 -3.92 9.49
C SER A 48 -16.39 -2.76 10.31
N ASN A 49 -17.64 -2.39 10.02
CA ASN A 49 -18.45 -1.52 10.88
C ASN A 49 -18.78 -2.16 12.24
N HIS A 50 -18.58 -3.47 12.40
CA HIS A 50 -18.75 -4.17 13.68
C HIS A 50 -17.54 -4.00 14.59
N SER A 51 -17.81 -3.68 15.86
CA SER A 51 -16.79 -3.60 16.90
C SER A 51 -16.62 -4.93 17.66
N ASN A 52 -15.43 -5.12 18.24
CA ASN A 52 -15.18 -6.17 19.22
C ASN A 52 -15.83 -5.82 20.57
N LYS A 53 -15.71 -6.73 21.54
CA LYS A 53 -16.23 -6.56 22.92
C LYS A 53 -15.77 -5.26 23.61
N TRP A 54 -14.64 -4.70 23.18
CA TRP A 54 -14.00 -3.52 23.79
C TRP A 54 -14.30 -2.22 23.03
N GLY A 55 -15.20 -2.26 22.04
CA GLY A 55 -15.60 -1.07 21.28
C GLY A 55 -14.66 -0.68 20.15
N HIS A 56 -13.66 -1.50 19.80
CA HIS A 56 -12.76 -1.22 18.67
C HIS A 56 -13.25 -1.92 17.39
N PRO A 57 -13.17 -1.26 16.21
CA PRO A 57 -13.51 -1.90 14.93
C PRO A 57 -12.74 -3.19 14.73
N ARG A 58 -13.43 -4.26 14.32
CA ARG A 58 -12.81 -5.53 13.98
C ARG A 58 -12.11 -5.39 12.64
N GLY A 59 -10.80 -5.66 12.58
CA GLY A 59 -10.05 -5.52 11.34
C GLY A 59 -8.89 -6.47 11.22
N TYR A 60 -8.44 -6.64 9.97
CA TYR A 60 -7.27 -7.42 9.59
C TYR A 60 -6.21 -6.50 9.01
N ARG A 61 -5.01 -6.55 9.58
CA ARG A 61 -3.88 -5.70 9.21
C ARG A 61 -3.12 -6.32 8.04
N ILE A 62 -2.70 -5.47 7.12
CA ILE A 62 -1.75 -5.81 6.07
C ILE A 62 -0.38 -5.29 6.52
N GLN A 63 0.58 -6.20 6.65
CA GLN A 63 1.98 -5.88 6.94
C GLN A 63 2.84 -6.41 5.80
N MET A 64 3.43 -5.50 5.04
CA MET A 64 4.25 -5.83 3.88
C MET A 64 5.67 -6.15 4.28
N LEU A 65 6.27 -7.14 3.62
CA LEU A 65 7.68 -7.46 3.67
C LEU A 65 8.20 -7.37 2.23
N SER A 66 8.95 -6.32 1.94
CA SER A 66 9.44 -6.02 0.60
C SER A 66 10.73 -5.22 0.70
N PHE A 67 11.64 -5.47 -0.22
CA PHE A 67 12.88 -4.72 -0.42
C PHE A 67 12.91 -4.16 -1.85
N ALA A 68 11.73 -3.74 -2.33
CA ALA A 68 11.49 -3.38 -3.72
C ALA A 68 12.58 -2.45 -4.28
N GLY A 69 13.02 -2.74 -5.50
CA GLY A 69 13.81 -1.80 -6.29
C GLY A 69 13.00 -0.57 -6.67
N GLU A 70 13.66 0.37 -7.33
CA GLU A 70 12.97 1.53 -7.90
C GLU A 70 12.06 1.07 -9.05
N PRO A 71 10.78 1.49 -9.10
CA PRO A 71 9.88 1.12 -10.18
C PRO A 71 10.35 1.74 -11.50
N LEU A 72 9.97 1.14 -12.63
CA LEU A 72 10.28 1.73 -13.93
C LEU A 72 9.73 3.18 -14.01
N PRO A 73 10.52 4.16 -14.51
CA PRO A 73 10.05 5.53 -14.61
C PRO A 73 8.76 5.62 -15.42
N GLN A 74 7.78 6.37 -14.92
CA GLN A 74 6.48 6.54 -15.59
C GLN A 74 6.59 7.15 -17.00
N ASN A 75 7.67 7.88 -17.29
CA ASN A 75 7.94 8.41 -18.62
C ASN A 75 8.27 7.31 -19.65
N SER A 76 8.54 6.09 -19.21
CA SER A 76 8.68 4.95 -20.09
C SER A 76 7.33 4.60 -20.73
N SER A 77 7.30 4.50 -22.06
CA SER A 77 6.08 4.22 -22.81
C SER A 77 5.44 2.86 -22.50
N MET A 78 6.16 1.95 -21.82
CA MET A 78 5.67 0.62 -21.43
C MET A 78 5.22 0.51 -19.97
N ALA A 79 5.46 1.52 -19.12
CA ALA A 79 5.20 1.43 -17.68
C ALA A 79 3.71 1.19 -17.33
N ARG A 80 2.80 1.54 -18.25
CA ARG A 80 1.37 1.26 -18.11
C ARG A 80 1.04 -0.25 -18.14
N GLY A 81 1.85 -1.07 -18.83
CA GLY A 81 1.66 -2.53 -18.90
C GLY A 81 1.83 -3.26 -17.57
N PHE A 82 2.43 -2.62 -16.57
CA PHE A 82 2.64 -3.16 -15.23
C PHE A 82 2.58 -2.03 -14.18
N SER A 83 1.62 -1.13 -14.33
CA SER A 83 1.46 0.04 -13.46
C SER A 83 1.31 -0.28 -11.97
N TRP A 84 0.94 -1.51 -11.62
CA TRP A 84 0.94 -2.02 -10.23
C TRP A 84 2.35 -1.99 -9.58
N GLU A 85 3.42 -2.05 -10.37
CA GLU A 85 4.81 -2.00 -9.90
C GLU A 85 5.10 -0.77 -9.03
N ARG A 86 4.48 0.37 -9.37
CA ARG A 86 4.75 1.65 -8.69
C ARG A 86 4.07 1.80 -7.34
N TYR A 87 3.15 0.92 -6.99
CA TYR A 87 2.42 0.94 -5.71
C TYR A 87 2.96 -0.15 -4.79
N GLN A 88 3.30 0.17 -3.54
CA GLN A 88 3.54 -0.85 -2.51
C GLN A 88 2.22 -1.55 -2.13
N LEU A 89 1.18 -0.73 -1.99
CA LEU A 89 -0.16 -1.18 -1.66
C LEU A 89 -1.19 -0.20 -2.22
N ALA A 90 -2.27 -0.73 -2.76
CA ALA A 90 -3.46 0.03 -3.10
C ALA A 90 -4.70 -0.70 -2.58
N VAL A 91 -5.74 0.05 -2.21
CA VAL A 91 -7.06 -0.50 -1.86
C VAL A 91 -8.08 0.12 -2.78
N THR A 92 -8.84 -0.73 -3.48
CA THR A 92 -9.90 -0.33 -4.40
C THR A 92 -11.22 -0.98 -4.01
N GLN A 93 -12.32 -0.50 -4.59
CA GLN A 93 -13.56 -1.28 -4.58
C GLN A 93 -13.37 -2.59 -5.36
N ARG A 94 -13.99 -3.66 -4.88
CA ARG A 94 -14.08 -4.91 -5.64
C ARG A 94 -15.08 -4.73 -6.78
N LYS A 95 -14.66 -4.98 -8.02
CA LYS A 95 -15.53 -5.01 -9.20
C LYS A 95 -15.36 -6.31 -9.97
N GLU A 96 -16.43 -6.80 -10.60
CA GLU A 96 -16.35 -8.04 -11.40
C GLU A 96 -15.59 -7.80 -12.71
N GLU A 97 -15.63 -6.57 -13.22
CA GLU A 97 -14.90 -6.09 -14.39
C GLU A 97 -13.43 -5.74 -14.13
N GLU A 98 -12.98 -5.74 -12.87
CA GLU A 98 -11.57 -5.56 -12.47
C GLU A 98 -10.99 -6.84 -11.83
N PRO A 99 -11.06 -8.02 -12.50
CA PRO A 99 -10.75 -9.30 -11.86
C PRO A 99 -9.25 -9.57 -11.69
N SER A 100 -8.39 -8.84 -12.40
CA SER A 100 -6.94 -9.03 -12.43
C SER A 100 -6.25 -7.69 -12.67
N SER A 101 -5.11 -7.45 -12.01
CA SER A 101 -4.27 -6.25 -12.17
C SER A 101 -3.37 -6.28 -13.41
N SER A 102 -3.40 -7.38 -14.17
CA SER A 102 -2.63 -7.56 -15.40
C SER A 102 -3.39 -8.45 -16.38
N SER A 103 -2.81 -8.67 -17.56
CA SER A 103 -3.31 -9.57 -18.58
C SER A 103 -2.16 -10.34 -19.22
N VAL A 104 -2.43 -11.57 -19.64
CA VAL A 104 -1.48 -12.37 -20.43
C VAL A 104 -1.04 -11.65 -21.71
N PHE A 105 -1.87 -10.75 -22.22
CA PHE A 105 -1.60 -9.99 -23.45
C PHE A 105 -0.68 -8.77 -23.23
N ASN A 106 -0.53 -8.27 -21.99
CA ASN A 106 0.33 -7.10 -21.71
C ASN A 106 1.80 -7.36 -22.03
N GLN A 107 2.27 -8.61 -21.97
CA GLN A 107 3.68 -8.94 -22.20
C GLN A 107 4.14 -8.61 -23.62
N ASN A 108 3.28 -8.87 -24.62
CA ASN A 108 3.63 -8.71 -26.02
C ASN A 108 3.26 -7.33 -26.57
N ASP A 109 2.45 -6.55 -25.85
CA ASP A 109 2.15 -5.17 -26.18
C ASP A 109 1.90 -4.32 -24.91
N PRO A 110 2.97 -3.96 -24.16
CA PRO A 110 2.83 -3.14 -22.95
C PRO A 110 2.59 -1.65 -23.27
N TRP A 111 2.73 -1.23 -24.53
CA TRP A 111 2.49 0.14 -24.98
C TRP A 111 1.00 0.42 -25.22
N ALA A 112 0.24 -0.62 -25.55
CA ALA A 112 -1.23 -0.63 -25.58
C ALA A 112 -1.76 -1.71 -24.62
N PRO A 113 -1.63 -1.52 -23.30
CA PRO A 113 -1.93 -2.56 -22.33
C PRO A 113 -3.39 -2.98 -22.38
N THR A 114 -3.63 -4.28 -22.32
CA THR A 114 -4.99 -4.84 -22.21
C THR A 114 -5.60 -4.55 -20.83
N VAL A 115 -4.75 -4.52 -19.80
CA VAL A 115 -5.12 -4.09 -18.44
C VAL A 115 -4.08 -3.10 -17.95
N ASP A 116 -4.51 -1.91 -17.55
CA ASP A 116 -3.70 -0.97 -16.79
C ASP A 116 -4.28 -0.91 -15.36
N PHE A 117 -3.56 -1.47 -14.39
CA PHE A 117 -3.98 -1.50 -12.99
C PHE A 117 -4.31 -0.10 -12.43
N SER A 118 -3.65 0.94 -12.93
CA SER A 118 -3.89 2.28 -12.41
C SER A 118 -5.25 2.87 -12.77
N ASP A 119 -5.94 2.30 -13.75
CA ASP A 119 -7.32 2.66 -14.08
C ASP A 119 -8.29 2.26 -12.95
N PHE A 120 -7.90 1.32 -12.07
CA PHE A 120 -8.72 0.87 -10.94
C PHE A 120 -8.74 1.88 -9.79
N ILE A 121 -7.77 2.79 -9.74
CA ILE A 121 -7.67 3.83 -8.71
C ILE A 121 -8.26 5.10 -9.33
N ASN A 122 -9.57 5.30 -9.15
CA ASN A 122 -10.32 6.35 -9.87
C ASN A 122 -11.08 7.28 -8.92
N ASN A 123 -10.55 7.46 -7.70
CA ASN A 123 -11.06 8.32 -6.64
C ASN A 123 -12.47 7.93 -6.14
N GLU A 124 -12.83 6.66 -6.30
CA GLU A 124 -14.02 6.10 -5.70
C GLU A 124 -13.93 6.08 -4.18
N THR A 125 -15.10 5.97 -3.53
CA THR A 125 -15.14 5.81 -2.08
C THR A 125 -14.81 4.37 -1.70
N ILE A 126 -13.96 4.21 -0.68
CA ILE A 126 -13.65 2.92 -0.04
C ILE A 126 -14.34 2.75 1.31
N ALA A 127 -15.16 3.72 1.73
CA ALA A 127 -15.86 3.67 3.01
C ALA A 127 -17.08 2.74 2.92
N GLY A 128 -17.04 1.60 3.65
CA GLY A 128 -18.18 0.69 3.77
C GLY A 128 -18.53 -0.05 2.48
N LYS A 129 -17.55 -0.30 1.61
CA LYS A 129 -17.71 -1.04 0.36
C LYS A 129 -17.13 -2.45 0.45
N ASP A 130 -17.37 -3.24 -0.58
CA ASP A 130 -16.58 -4.46 -0.82
C ASP A 130 -15.22 -4.00 -1.34
N LEU A 131 -14.15 -4.38 -0.64
CA LEU A 131 -12.80 -3.86 -0.87
C LEU A 131 -11.84 -4.98 -1.22
N VAL A 132 -10.93 -4.67 -2.15
CA VAL A 132 -9.77 -5.51 -2.47
C VAL A 132 -8.50 -4.72 -2.17
N ALA A 133 -7.53 -5.39 -1.54
CA ALA A 133 -6.20 -4.85 -1.35
C ALA A 133 -5.22 -5.52 -2.32
N TRP A 134 -4.49 -4.70 -3.06
CA TRP A 134 -3.48 -5.09 -4.01
C TRP A 134 -2.12 -4.81 -3.39
N VAL A 135 -1.29 -5.84 -3.24
CA VAL A 135 0.02 -5.75 -2.58
C VAL A 135 1.12 -6.08 -3.57
N THR A 136 2.10 -5.21 -3.69
CA THR A 136 3.31 -5.44 -4.49
C THR A 136 4.48 -5.71 -3.55
N ALA A 137 5.16 -6.82 -3.76
CA ALA A 137 6.38 -7.17 -3.05
C ALA A 137 7.47 -7.58 -4.04
N GLY A 138 8.70 -7.20 -3.75
CA GLY A 138 9.84 -7.51 -4.60
C GLY A 138 11.15 -7.18 -3.92
N PHE A 139 12.24 -7.37 -4.65
CA PHE A 139 13.60 -7.05 -4.20
C PHE A 139 14.48 -6.75 -5.42
N LEU A 140 15.57 -6.02 -5.19
CA LEU A 140 16.64 -5.88 -6.18
C LEU A 140 17.56 -7.10 -6.11
N HIS A 141 17.82 -7.73 -7.25
CA HIS A 141 18.81 -8.82 -7.36
C HIS A 141 19.99 -8.37 -8.22
N ILE A 142 21.17 -8.28 -7.61
CA ILE A 142 22.46 -8.15 -8.32
C ILE A 142 23.12 -9.53 -8.23
N PRO A 143 23.13 -10.34 -9.31
CA PRO A 143 23.67 -11.69 -9.24
C PRO A 143 25.13 -11.73 -8.81
N HIS A 144 25.51 -12.74 -8.03
CA HIS A 144 26.86 -12.93 -7.52
C HIS A 144 27.33 -14.40 -7.60
N ALA A 145 28.57 -14.68 -7.19
CA ALA A 145 29.20 -15.99 -7.40
C ALA A 145 28.44 -17.14 -6.71
N GLU A 146 27.82 -16.84 -5.57
CA GLU A 146 27.04 -17.78 -4.76
C GLU A 146 25.67 -18.11 -5.38
N ASP A 147 25.25 -17.46 -6.46
CA ASP A 147 24.01 -17.78 -7.21
C ASP A 147 24.18 -18.95 -8.20
N ILE A 148 25.38 -19.55 -8.29
CA ILE A 148 25.65 -20.71 -9.16
C ILE A 148 25.60 -22.01 -8.35
N PRO A 149 24.91 -23.06 -8.84
CA PRO A 149 24.17 -23.14 -10.10
C PRO A 149 22.77 -22.53 -10.03
N ASN A 150 22.28 -22.20 -8.83
CA ASN A 150 20.96 -21.61 -8.59
C ASN A 150 21.04 -20.57 -7.47
N THR A 151 20.22 -19.52 -7.57
CA THR A 151 19.91 -18.60 -6.48
C THR A 151 19.24 -19.34 -5.32
N VAL A 152 19.55 -18.97 -4.07
CA VAL A 152 19.00 -19.59 -2.84
C VAL A 152 18.03 -18.66 -2.12
#